data_AF-A0A074JAV2-F1
#
_entry.id   AF-A0A074JAV2-F1
#
_cell.length_a   1.000
_cell.length_b   1.000
_cell.length_c   1.000
_cell.angle_alpha   90.00
_cell.angle_beta   90.00
_cell.angle_gamma   90.00
#
_symmetry.space_group_name_H-M   'P 1'
#
loop_
_entity.id
_entity.type
_entity.pdbx_description
1 polymer ?
#
loop_
_entity_poly.entity_id
_entity_poly.type
_entity_poly.pdbx_seq_one_letter_code
_entity_poly.pdbx_strand_id
1 'polypeptide(L)'
;MAQRFGGKYSPQGTPRSGPDLSDARSIPAHRRPDTRHPEEGRPFWIVAAALPFLLGAFGEGPFALARALGAFALIAGAAWTIREGLRAEFAYVARAAARRPAFPRKIVGSVLYGIGLALGAQAPELGLIGAGAIGVIGTIVSLVAFGFDPMKDKGMEDIDPFQQERVARVVKEGEAYLTQMRSAITPSGERMLISRVDQFATTARDLFRAVEEDPGDLAQARRYMTVYLEGARDATVKFADLWRNTRDEKARDDYAALLDDLEANFTARTKKMLEDGREGLEIEIEVLRDRLAREGVVTANGRK
;
A
#
# COMPACT_ATOMS: atom_id res chain seq x y z
N MET A 1 56.93 7.51 -11.75
CA MET A 1 55.48 7.78 -11.61
C MET A 1 55.04 7.21 -10.28
N ALA A 2 54.75 8.06 -9.28
CA ALA A 2 54.45 7.62 -7.92
C ALA A 2 52.94 7.40 -7.73
N GLN A 3 52.54 6.18 -7.37
CA GLN A 3 51.17 5.87 -6.95
C GLN A 3 50.94 6.40 -5.53
N ARG A 4 49.89 7.23 -5.36
CA ARG A 4 49.45 7.72 -4.05
C ARG A 4 48.53 6.68 -3.41
N PHE A 5 48.95 6.12 -2.28
CA PHE A 5 48.10 5.28 -1.43
C PHE A 5 47.28 6.17 -0.50
N GLY A 6 45.97 6.23 -0.71
CA GLY A 6 45.00 6.87 0.19
C GLY A 6 44.33 5.83 1.08
N GLY A 7 44.91 5.57 2.26
CA GLY A 7 44.29 4.73 3.29
C GLY A 7 43.31 5.52 4.18
N LYS A 8 42.46 4.80 4.92
CA LYS A 8 41.42 5.30 5.85
C LYS A 8 41.89 6.24 6.99
N TYR A 9 43.18 6.54 7.06
CA TYR A 9 43.79 7.48 8.02
C TYR A 9 44.60 8.58 7.31
N SER A 10 44.34 8.84 6.02
CA SER A 10 45.01 9.94 5.30
C SER A 10 44.51 11.30 5.82
N PRO A 11 45.39 12.27 6.10
CA PRO A 11 45.02 13.54 6.78
C PRO A 11 44.13 14.50 5.96
N GLN A 12 43.59 14.07 4.82
CA GLN A 12 42.75 14.86 3.92
C GLN A 12 41.39 14.21 3.62
N GLY A 13 40.93 13.28 4.47
CA GLY A 13 39.58 12.72 4.39
C GLY A 13 38.57 13.60 5.12
N THR A 14 37.64 14.20 4.38
CA THR A 14 36.43 14.83 4.94
C THR A 14 35.69 13.86 5.88
N PRO A 15 35.23 14.31 7.06
CA PRO A 15 34.49 13.43 7.97
C PRO A 15 33.12 13.13 7.35
N ARG A 16 32.95 11.92 6.78
CA ARG A 16 31.63 11.33 6.55
C ARG A 16 31.09 10.88 7.90
N SER A 17 30.46 11.81 8.62
CA SER A 17 29.61 11.51 9.76
C SER A 17 28.17 11.40 9.27
N GLY A 18 27.77 10.17 8.96
CA GLY A 18 26.38 9.79 8.73
C GLY A 18 26.32 8.27 8.74
N PRO A 19 25.39 7.63 9.47
CA PRO A 19 25.23 6.18 9.40
C PRO A 19 24.91 5.81 7.94
N ASP A 20 25.70 4.89 7.38
CA ASP A 20 25.48 4.36 6.05
C ASP A 20 24.21 3.49 6.07
N LEU A 21 23.08 4.09 5.70
CA LEU A 21 21.77 3.46 5.65
C LEU A 21 21.65 2.42 4.52
N SER A 22 22.70 2.21 3.71
CA SER A 22 22.69 1.26 2.60
C SER A 22 23.16 -0.15 2.99
N ASP A 23 23.74 -0.34 4.18
CA ASP A 23 24.22 -1.64 4.64
C ASP A 23 23.23 -2.27 5.63
N ALA A 24 22.32 -3.12 5.14
CA ALA A 24 21.37 -3.88 5.95
C ALA A 24 22.02 -4.82 6.99
N ARG A 25 23.35 -4.99 6.95
CA ARG A 25 24.12 -5.74 7.96
C ARG A 25 24.55 -4.89 9.16
N SER A 26 24.39 -3.57 9.12
CA SER A 26 24.77 -2.65 10.19
C SER A 26 23.79 -2.63 11.38
N ILE A 27 22.58 -3.22 11.24
CA ILE A 27 21.61 -3.31 12.33
C ILE A 27 21.95 -4.52 13.21
N PRO A 28 22.29 -4.29 14.50
CA PRO A 28 22.52 -5.37 15.46
C PRO A 28 21.34 -6.35 15.48
N ALA A 29 21.60 -7.66 15.62
CA ALA A 29 20.55 -8.68 15.56
C ALA A 29 19.36 -8.42 16.51
N HIS A 30 19.60 -7.77 17.65
CA HIS A 30 18.58 -7.39 18.65
C HIS A 30 17.71 -6.18 18.26
N ARG A 31 18.07 -5.44 17.20
CA ARG A 31 17.29 -4.31 16.64
C ARG A 31 16.65 -4.62 15.30
N ARG A 32 16.82 -5.84 14.78
CA ARG A 32 16.13 -6.26 13.57
C ARG A 32 14.64 -6.41 13.92
N PRO A 33 13.71 -5.91 13.08
CA PRO A 33 12.29 -6.18 13.26
C PRO A 33 12.12 -7.70 13.34
N ASP A 34 11.54 -8.18 14.44
CA ASP A 34 11.32 -9.61 14.60
C ASP A 34 10.45 -10.11 13.45
N THR A 35 10.69 -11.31 12.94
CA THR A 35 9.98 -11.83 11.76
C THR A 35 8.70 -12.57 12.12
N ARG A 36 8.37 -12.62 13.42
CA ARG A 36 7.32 -13.47 13.98
C ARG A 36 6.49 -12.70 14.99
N HIS A 37 5.23 -13.11 15.11
CA HIS A 37 4.38 -12.63 16.19
C HIS A 37 4.95 -13.10 17.54
N PRO A 38 5.07 -12.25 18.57
CA PRO A 38 5.62 -12.64 19.87
C PRO A 38 4.86 -13.83 20.48
N GLU A 39 3.57 -13.94 20.18
CA GLU A 39 2.68 -15.00 20.68
C GLU A 39 2.52 -16.20 19.74
N GLU A 40 3.23 -16.26 18.61
CA GLU A 40 3.10 -17.38 17.64
C GLU A 40 3.41 -18.75 18.27
N GLY A 41 4.27 -18.79 19.31
CA GLY A 41 4.64 -20.02 20.01
C GLY A 41 3.63 -20.50 21.04
N ARG A 42 2.71 -19.65 21.53
CA ARG A 42 1.80 -20.00 22.63
C ARG A 42 0.80 -21.10 22.30
N PRO A 43 0.20 -21.18 21.09
CA PRO A 43 -0.72 -22.26 20.74
C PRO A 43 -0.10 -23.66 20.82
N PHE A 44 1.23 -23.81 20.78
CA PHE A 44 1.89 -25.09 20.99
C PHE A 44 1.57 -25.70 22.36
N TRP A 45 1.47 -24.88 23.41
CA TRP A 45 1.16 -25.35 24.76
C TRP A 45 -0.25 -25.91 24.90
N ILE A 46 -1.19 -25.44 24.07
CA ILE A 46 -2.55 -25.99 24.01
C ILE A 46 -2.51 -27.43 23.49
N VAL A 47 -1.70 -27.70 22.46
CA VAL A 47 -1.51 -29.06 21.94
C VAL A 47 -0.82 -29.95 22.98
N ALA A 48 0.22 -29.44 23.65
CA ALA A 48 0.91 -30.16 24.70
C ALA A 48 -0.02 -30.53 25.87
N ALA A 49 -0.87 -29.58 26.31
CA ALA A 49 -1.86 -29.81 27.35
C ALA A 49 -2.96 -30.81 26.95
N ALA A 50 -3.17 -31.03 25.65
CA ALA A 50 -4.13 -32.01 25.14
C ALA A 50 -3.55 -33.43 25.00
N LEU A 51 -2.23 -33.62 25.11
CA LEU A 51 -1.59 -34.94 25.01
C LEU A 51 -2.15 -36.00 25.99
N PRO A 52 -2.52 -35.67 27.24
CA PRO A 52 -3.12 -36.64 28.15
C PRO A 52 -4.39 -37.31 27.59
N PHE A 53 -5.15 -36.65 26.72
CA PHE A 53 -6.31 -37.28 26.06
C PHE A 53 -5.90 -38.48 25.21
N LEU A 54 -4.73 -38.46 24.59
CA LEU A 54 -4.22 -39.58 23.80
C LEU A 54 -3.80 -40.76 24.68
N LEU A 55 -3.26 -40.48 25.87
CA LEU A 55 -2.83 -41.52 26.82
C LEU A 55 -4.03 -42.23 27.46
N GLY A 56 -5.08 -41.48 27.79
CA GLY A 56 -6.34 -42.03 28.32
C GLY A 56 -7.25 -42.69 27.27
N ALA A 57 -6.92 -42.59 25.98
CA ALA A 57 -7.74 -43.12 24.90
C ALA A 57 -7.71 -44.66 24.80
N PHE A 58 -6.71 -45.30 25.39
CA PHE A 58 -6.47 -46.74 25.29
C PHE A 58 -7.00 -47.47 26.53
N GLY A 59 -7.79 -48.52 26.32
CA GLY A 59 -8.24 -49.43 27.40
C GLY A 59 -9.74 -49.35 27.75
N GLU A 60 -10.47 -48.32 27.30
CA GLU A 60 -11.89 -48.11 27.64
C GLU A 60 -12.88 -48.45 26.50
N GLY A 61 -12.38 -48.97 25.37
CA GLY A 61 -13.19 -49.42 24.23
C GLY A 61 -13.29 -48.41 23.07
N PRO A 62 -13.91 -48.82 21.93
CA PRO A 62 -13.82 -48.08 20.67
C PRO A 62 -14.44 -46.68 20.70
N PHE A 63 -15.54 -46.50 21.44
CA PHE A 63 -16.21 -45.20 21.55
C PHE A 63 -15.42 -44.18 22.38
N ALA A 64 -14.70 -44.64 23.41
CA ALA A 64 -13.82 -43.79 24.20
C ALA A 64 -12.61 -43.34 23.36
N LEU A 65 -12.00 -44.28 22.63
CA LEU A 65 -10.92 -44.01 21.70
C LEU A 65 -11.33 -42.98 20.62
N ALA A 66 -12.46 -43.20 19.94
CA ALA A 66 -12.92 -42.28 18.89
C ALA A 66 -13.17 -40.86 19.41
N ARG A 67 -13.74 -40.72 20.62
CA ARG A 67 -13.99 -39.42 21.25
C ARG A 67 -12.70 -38.74 21.69
N ALA A 68 -11.78 -39.45 22.32
CA ALA A 68 -10.49 -38.90 22.75
C ALA A 68 -9.66 -38.40 21.55
N LEU A 69 -9.63 -39.17 20.47
CA LEU A 69 -8.98 -38.76 19.21
C LEU A 69 -9.69 -37.56 18.57
N GLY A 70 -11.03 -37.55 18.57
CA GLY A 70 -11.81 -36.42 18.06
C GLY A 70 -11.58 -35.13 18.84
N ALA A 71 -11.59 -35.20 20.17
CA ALA A 71 -11.31 -34.07 21.07
C ALA A 71 -9.89 -33.55 20.85
N PHE A 72 -8.90 -34.44 20.79
CA PHE A 72 -7.51 -34.05 20.49
C PHE A 72 -7.38 -33.40 19.11
N ALA A 73 -7.97 -33.99 18.07
CA ALA A 73 -7.90 -33.45 16.71
C ALA A 73 -8.51 -32.05 16.61
N LEU A 74 -9.63 -31.80 17.31
CA LEU A 74 -10.25 -30.49 17.39
C LEU A 74 -9.38 -29.47 18.12
N ILE A 75 -8.79 -29.85 19.26
CA ILE A 75 -7.90 -28.96 20.03
C ILE A 75 -6.61 -28.66 19.25
N ALA A 76 -6.03 -29.66 18.55
CA ALA A 76 -4.86 -29.47 17.72
C ALA A 76 -5.16 -28.59 16.49
N GLY A 77 -6.31 -28.81 15.83
CA GLY A 77 -6.78 -27.97 14.72
C GLY A 77 -7.08 -26.53 15.16
N ALA A 78 -7.64 -26.36 16.35
CA ALA A 78 -7.83 -25.06 16.98
C ALA A 78 -6.51 -24.33 17.21
N ALA A 79 -5.51 -25.00 17.80
CA ALA A 79 -4.19 -24.42 18.02
C ALA A 79 -3.51 -24.01 16.70
N TRP A 80 -3.62 -24.84 15.66
CA TRP A 80 -3.08 -24.53 14.33
C TRP A 80 -3.76 -23.32 13.69
N THR A 81 -5.09 -23.25 13.74
CA THR A 81 -5.85 -22.11 13.20
C THR A 81 -5.56 -20.81 13.95
N ILE A 82 -5.46 -20.84 15.28
CA ILE A 82 -5.08 -19.67 16.10
C ILE A 82 -3.67 -19.19 15.74
N ARG A 83 -2.71 -20.11 15.59
CA ARG A 83 -1.34 -19.76 15.18
C ARG A 83 -1.31 -19.05 13.83
N GLU A 84 -2.08 -19.54 12.87
CA GLU A 84 -2.18 -18.98 11.53
C GLU A 84 -2.95 -17.64 11.51
N GLY A 85 -3.82 -17.40 12.50
CA GLY A 85 -4.42 -16.10 12.79
C GLY A 85 -3.40 -15.09 13.35
N LEU A 86 -2.57 -15.50 14.31
CA LEU A 86 -1.51 -14.64 14.89
C LEU A 86 -0.47 -14.24 13.84
N ARG A 87 -0.14 -15.12 12.89
CA ARG A 87 0.72 -14.79 11.74
C ARG A 87 0.07 -13.76 10.81
N ALA A 88 -1.22 -13.93 10.52
CA ALA A 88 -1.97 -13.01 9.67
C ALA A 88 -2.07 -11.62 10.33
N GLU A 89 -2.30 -11.57 11.64
CA GLU A 89 -2.29 -10.33 12.42
C GLU A 89 -0.91 -9.67 12.40
N PHE A 90 0.18 -10.43 12.57
CA PHE A 90 1.52 -9.87 12.49
C PHE A 90 1.79 -9.20 11.14
N ALA A 91 1.43 -9.87 10.05
CA ALA A 91 1.53 -9.33 8.70
C ALA A 91 0.60 -8.11 8.47
N TYR A 92 -0.53 -8.04 9.17
CA TYR A 92 -1.45 -6.91 9.13
C TYR A 92 -0.90 -5.71 9.92
N VAL A 93 -0.38 -5.92 11.13
CA VAL A 93 0.18 -4.86 12.00
C VAL A 93 1.47 -4.30 11.42
N ALA A 94 2.33 -5.14 10.83
CA ALA A 94 3.60 -4.74 10.23
C ALA A 94 3.44 -3.83 9.00
N ARG A 95 2.27 -3.79 8.37
CA ARG A 95 2.00 -2.92 7.22
C ARG A 95 1.35 -1.61 7.67
N ALA A 96 1.75 -0.52 7.02
CA ALA A 96 1.11 0.79 7.19
C ALA A 96 -0.31 0.78 6.62
N ALA A 97 -0.50 0.17 5.44
CA ALA A 97 -1.79 -0.06 4.79
C ALA A 97 -2.05 -1.56 4.59
N ALA A 98 -3.16 -2.07 5.10
CA ALA A 98 -3.55 -3.47 4.96
C ALA A 98 -5.07 -3.66 5.00
N ARG A 99 -5.57 -4.55 4.15
CA ARG A 99 -6.94 -5.05 4.21
C ARG A 99 -7.10 -6.04 5.37
N ARG A 100 -8.28 -6.06 5.97
CA ARG A 100 -8.63 -7.04 7.01
C ARG A 100 -8.46 -8.48 6.48
N PRO A 101 -8.03 -9.44 7.33
CA PRO A 101 -8.02 -10.85 6.98
C PRO A 101 -9.41 -11.32 6.52
N ALA A 102 -9.46 -12.09 5.43
CA ALA A 102 -10.73 -12.56 4.85
C ALA A 102 -11.48 -13.57 5.73
N PHE A 103 -10.80 -14.20 6.69
CA PHE A 103 -11.36 -15.22 7.57
C PHE A 103 -10.89 -15.02 9.02
N PRO A 104 -11.80 -14.96 10.02
CA PRO A 104 -11.45 -14.72 11.43
C PRO A 104 -10.93 -16.01 12.08
N ARG A 105 -9.67 -16.34 11.80
CA ARG A 105 -9.02 -17.61 12.18
C ARG A 105 -8.95 -17.83 13.70
N LYS A 106 -8.71 -16.78 14.50
CA LYS A 106 -8.64 -16.90 15.98
C LYS A 106 -10.01 -17.15 16.61
N ILE A 107 -11.07 -16.56 16.05
CA ILE A 107 -12.45 -16.80 16.53
C ILE A 107 -12.83 -18.24 16.24
N VAL A 108 -12.64 -18.68 14.99
CA VAL A 108 -12.95 -20.05 14.58
C VAL A 108 -12.13 -21.06 15.37
N GLY A 109 -10.83 -20.80 15.55
CA GLY A 109 -9.97 -21.64 16.38
C GLY A 109 -10.44 -21.69 17.85
N SER A 110 -10.88 -20.57 18.42
CA SER A 110 -11.40 -20.53 19.80
C SER A 110 -12.69 -21.34 19.96
N VAL A 111 -13.58 -21.29 18.96
CA VAL A 111 -14.80 -22.12 18.94
C VAL A 111 -14.44 -23.61 18.82
N LEU A 112 -13.52 -23.97 17.92
CA LEU A 112 -13.04 -25.35 17.78
C LEU A 112 -12.40 -25.86 19.07
N TYR A 113 -11.66 -25.01 19.77
CA TYR A 113 -11.07 -25.34 21.07
C TYR A 113 -12.14 -25.66 22.11
N GLY A 114 -13.18 -24.83 22.22
CA GLY A 114 -14.31 -25.08 23.10
C GLY A 114 -15.06 -26.37 22.79
N ILE A 115 -15.31 -26.66 21.51
CA ILE A 115 -15.95 -27.92 21.09
C ILE A 115 -15.07 -29.12 21.47
N GLY A 116 -13.76 -29.03 21.25
CA GLY A 116 -12.81 -30.07 21.64
C GLY A 116 -12.80 -30.32 23.15
N LEU A 117 -12.84 -29.27 23.97
CA LEU A 117 -12.93 -29.38 25.43
C LEU A 117 -14.27 -29.98 25.90
N ALA A 118 -15.38 -29.57 25.29
CA ALA A 118 -16.70 -30.15 25.61
C ALA A 118 -16.75 -31.65 25.29
N LEU A 119 -16.15 -32.07 24.18
CA LEU A 119 -16.05 -33.49 23.82
C LEU A 119 -15.14 -34.30 24.76
N GLY A 120 -14.07 -33.66 25.27
CA GLY A 120 -13.12 -34.27 26.20
C GLY A 120 -13.58 -34.31 27.66
N ALA A 121 -14.52 -33.45 28.07
CA ALA A 121 -15.02 -33.38 29.43
C ALA A 121 -16.03 -34.51 29.73
N GLN A 122 -15.54 -35.62 30.29
CA GLN A 122 -16.31 -36.87 30.45
C GLN A 122 -16.56 -37.29 31.91
N ALA A 123 -16.54 -36.36 32.88
CA ALA A 123 -16.94 -36.74 34.24
C ALA A 123 -18.45 -37.05 34.25
N PRO A 124 -18.90 -38.26 34.70
CA PRO A 124 -20.31 -38.63 34.72
C PRO A 124 -21.20 -37.64 35.47
N GLU A 125 -20.61 -36.95 36.45
CA GLU A 125 -21.25 -35.94 37.30
C GLU A 125 -21.56 -34.61 36.58
N LEU A 126 -20.90 -34.33 35.44
CA LEU A 126 -21.06 -33.07 34.69
C LEU A 126 -22.31 -33.07 33.79
N GLY A 127 -22.67 -34.21 33.21
CA GLY A 127 -23.70 -34.31 32.18
C GLY A 127 -23.45 -33.44 30.93
N LEU A 128 -24.42 -33.38 30.02
CA LEU A 128 -24.31 -32.59 28.79
C LEU A 128 -24.21 -31.07 29.05
N ILE A 129 -24.86 -30.60 30.11
CA ILE A 129 -24.85 -29.18 30.51
C ILE A 129 -23.45 -28.79 31.00
N GLY A 130 -22.82 -29.62 31.84
CA GLY A 130 -21.45 -29.37 32.32
C GLY A 130 -20.42 -29.41 31.20
N ALA A 131 -20.52 -30.37 30.28
CA ALA A 131 -19.66 -30.43 29.09
C ALA A 131 -19.82 -29.17 28.21
N GLY A 132 -21.06 -28.74 27.98
CA GLY A 132 -21.35 -27.50 27.26
C GLY A 132 -20.76 -26.26 27.94
N ALA A 133 -20.90 -26.15 29.27
CA ALA A 133 -20.33 -25.05 30.04
C ALA A 133 -18.81 -25.00 29.93
N ILE A 134 -18.13 -26.15 30.01
CA ILE A 134 -16.67 -26.25 29.83
C ILE A 134 -16.28 -25.78 28.43
N GLY A 135 -17.03 -26.15 27.39
CA GLY A 135 -16.77 -25.67 26.03
C GLY A 135 -16.93 -24.16 25.86
N VAL A 136 -17.97 -23.57 26.47
CA VAL A 136 -18.19 -22.12 26.47
C VAL A 136 -17.06 -21.39 27.19
N ILE A 137 -16.70 -21.85 28.39
CA ILE A 137 -15.60 -21.27 29.17
C ILE A 137 -14.28 -21.38 28.40
N GLY A 138 -14.01 -22.54 27.80
CA GLY A 138 -12.82 -22.76 26.97
C GLY A 138 -12.74 -21.81 25.78
N THR A 139 -13.87 -21.57 25.11
CA THR A 139 -13.96 -20.59 24.01
C THR A 139 -13.64 -19.18 24.50
N ILE A 140 -14.24 -18.75 25.62
CA ILE A 140 -14.01 -17.42 26.20
C ILE A 140 -12.55 -17.25 26.62
N VAL A 141 -11.99 -18.23 27.33
CA VAL A 141 -10.58 -18.19 27.76
C VAL A 141 -9.65 -18.10 26.57
N SER A 142 -9.92 -18.86 25.49
CA SER A 142 -9.13 -18.78 24.26
C SER A 142 -9.24 -17.39 23.60
N LEU A 143 -10.43 -16.82 23.50
CA LEU A 143 -10.62 -15.46 22.95
C LEU A 143 -9.91 -14.40 23.78
N VAL A 144 -9.94 -14.51 25.11
CA VAL A 144 -9.23 -13.59 26.02
C VAL A 144 -7.72 -13.75 25.89
N ALA A 145 -7.22 -14.98 25.76
CA ALA A 145 -5.79 -15.27 25.69
C ALA A 145 -5.15 -14.85 24.35
N PHE A 146 -5.86 -14.98 23.23
CA PHE A 146 -5.32 -14.72 21.88
C PHE A 146 -5.89 -13.47 21.19
N GLY A 147 -6.95 -12.89 21.74
CA GLY A 147 -7.65 -11.75 21.18
C GLY A 147 -8.48 -12.09 19.94
N PHE A 148 -9.15 -11.06 19.42
CA PHE A 148 -9.90 -11.12 18.17
C PHE A 148 -8.98 -10.84 16.97
N ASP A 149 -9.33 -11.37 15.80
CA ASP A 149 -8.67 -10.99 14.55
C ASP A 149 -8.99 -9.52 14.19
N PRO A 150 -8.08 -8.76 13.56
CA PRO A 150 -8.38 -7.41 13.07
C PRO A 150 -9.57 -7.43 12.10
N MET A 151 -10.64 -6.69 12.42
CA MET A 151 -11.89 -6.70 11.64
C MET A 151 -12.06 -5.50 10.71
N LYS A 152 -11.16 -4.53 10.77
CA LYS A 152 -11.21 -3.28 9.99
C LYS A 152 -10.02 -3.20 9.05
N ASP A 153 -10.20 -2.48 7.95
CA ASP A 153 -9.06 -2.08 7.11
C ASP A 153 -8.28 -0.99 7.85
N LYS A 154 -6.95 -0.94 7.69
CA LYS A 154 -6.06 0.03 8.35
C LYS A 154 -5.27 0.78 7.29
N GLY A 155 -5.11 2.10 7.49
CA GLY A 155 -4.24 2.94 6.66
C GLY A 155 -4.73 3.07 5.22
N MET A 156 -6.04 2.89 5.02
CA MET A 156 -6.73 3.06 3.74
C MET A 156 -7.66 4.29 3.77
N GLU A 157 -7.50 5.16 4.77
CA GLU A 157 -8.42 6.27 5.07
C GLU A 157 -8.07 7.60 4.35
N ASP A 158 -6.87 7.73 3.78
CA ASP A 158 -6.38 9.01 3.18
C ASP A 158 -6.31 9.04 1.64
N ILE A 159 -6.92 8.10 0.92
CA ILE A 159 -7.05 8.25 -0.54
C ILE A 159 -8.45 7.83 -0.96
N ASP A 160 -9.30 8.82 -1.25
CA ASP A 160 -10.66 8.62 -1.74
C ASP A 160 -10.62 7.82 -3.07
N PRO A 161 -11.06 6.55 -3.10
CA PRO A 161 -11.06 5.75 -4.33
C PRO A 161 -11.92 6.38 -5.43
N PHE A 162 -12.89 7.22 -5.08
CA PHE A 162 -13.65 7.98 -6.06
C PHE A 162 -12.80 9.06 -6.75
N GLN A 163 -11.83 9.67 -6.05
CA GLN A 163 -10.92 10.65 -6.67
C GLN A 163 -9.97 9.95 -7.64
N GLN A 164 -9.39 8.81 -7.26
CA GLN A 164 -8.51 8.04 -8.17
C GLN A 164 -9.27 7.58 -9.42
N GLU A 165 -10.49 7.05 -9.27
CA GLU A 165 -11.28 6.64 -10.42
C GLU A 165 -11.64 7.83 -11.33
N ARG A 166 -11.92 9.00 -10.75
CA ARG A 166 -12.16 10.24 -11.50
C ARG A 166 -10.92 10.71 -12.25
N VAL A 167 -9.75 10.72 -11.62
CA VAL A 167 -8.47 11.09 -12.26
C VAL A 167 -8.19 10.13 -13.42
N ALA A 168 -8.25 8.82 -13.18
CA ALA A 168 -7.99 7.81 -14.21
C ALA A 168 -8.93 7.96 -15.42
N ARG A 169 -10.20 8.31 -15.18
CA ARG A 169 -11.17 8.56 -16.25
C ARG A 169 -10.79 9.78 -17.10
N VAL A 170 -10.39 10.89 -16.46
CA VAL A 170 -10.02 12.13 -17.15
C VAL A 170 -8.67 11.98 -17.88
N VAL A 171 -7.70 11.27 -17.29
CA VAL A 171 -6.42 10.95 -17.96
C VAL A 171 -6.67 10.12 -19.21
N LYS A 172 -7.51 9.09 -19.11
CA LYS A 172 -7.88 8.24 -20.26
C LYS A 172 -8.52 9.03 -21.39
N GLU A 173 -9.40 9.98 -21.06
CA GLU A 173 -10.02 10.89 -22.03
C GLU A 173 -8.97 11.81 -22.68
N GLY A 174 -8.05 12.37 -21.89
CA GLY A 174 -6.91 13.17 -22.37
C GLY A 174 -6.01 12.40 -23.34
N GLU A 175 -5.60 11.18 -23.00
CA GLU A 175 -4.81 10.30 -23.88
C GLU A 175 -5.56 9.96 -25.19
N ALA A 176 -6.89 9.82 -25.12
CA ALA A 176 -7.70 9.61 -26.32
C ALA A 176 -7.65 10.83 -27.25
N TYR A 177 -7.67 12.06 -26.73
CA TYR A 177 -7.49 13.26 -27.55
C TYR A 177 -6.10 13.33 -28.18
N LEU A 178 -5.03 13.04 -27.42
CA LEU A 178 -3.65 13.02 -27.95
C LEU A 178 -3.50 11.99 -29.07
N THR A 179 -4.08 10.81 -28.90
CA THR A 179 -4.10 9.76 -29.93
C THR A 179 -4.84 10.23 -31.19
N GLN A 180 -6.01 10.86 -31.01
CA GLN A 180 -6.78 11.42 -32.13
C GLN A 180 -6.04 12.54 -32.85
N MET A 181 -5.34 13.43 -32.13
CA MET A 181 -4.46 14.44 -32.71
C MET A 181 -3.39 13.81 -33.59
N ARG A 182 -2.68 12.79 -33.07
CA ARG A 182 -1.63 12.10 -33.83
C ARG A 182 -2.20 11.43 -35.09
N SER A 183 -3.35 10.78 -34.98
CA SER A 183 -4.03 10.18 -36.13
C SER A 183 -4.49 11.21 -37.16
N ALA A 184 -4.97 12.38 -36.72
CA ALA A 184 -5.45 13.45 -37.59
C ALA A 184 -4.31 14.17 -38.35
N ILE A 185 -3.16 14.40 -37.70
CA ILE A 185 -2.02 15.08 -38.33
C ILE A 185 -1.26 14.19 -39.32
N THR A 186 -1.25 12.87 -39.10
CA THR A 186 -0.42 11.92 -39.89
C THR A 186 -0.69 12.00 -41.42
N PRO A 187 -1.95 12.06 -41.90
CA PRO A 187 -2.25 12.21 -43.33
C PRO A 187 -1.76 13.51 -43.97
N SER A 188 -1.42 14.55 -43.20
CA SER A 188 -0.89 15.81 -43.75
C SER A 188 0.49 15.65 -44.42
N GLY A 189 1.27 14.63 -44.01
CA GLY A 189 2.63 14.39 -44.50
C GLY A 189 3.69 15.37 -43.98
N GLU A 190 3.30 16.39 -43.20
CA GLU A 190 4.20 17.40 -42.65
C GLU A 190 5.01 16.85 -41.47
N ARG A 191 6.19 16.29 -41.76
CA ARG A 191 7.06 15.64 -40.76
C ARG A 191 7.36 16.52 -39.55
N MET A 192 7.57 17.83 -39.78
CA MET A 192 7.86 18.78 -38.71
C MET A 192 6.67 18.88 -37.75
N LEU A 193 5.46 19.13 -38.27
CA LEU A 193 4.26 19.25 -37.44
C LEU A 193 3.87 17.95 -36.75
N ILE A 194 4.09 16.79 -37.39
CA ILE A 194 3.91 15.49 -36.75
C ILE A 194 4.83 15.37 -35.52
N SER A 195 6.11 15.75 -35.66
CA SER A 195 7.06 15.74 -34.54
C SER A 195 6.66 16.72 -33.43
N ARG A 196 6.11 17.88 -33.79
CA ARG A 196 5.61 18.86 -32.81
C ARG A 196 4.41 18.33 -32.03
N VAL A 197 3.47 17.64 -32.69
CA VAL A 197 2.35 16.99 -32.00
C VAL A 197 2.84 15.92 -31.01
N ASP A 198 3.91 15.19 -31.34
CA ASP A 198 4.51 14.20 -30.44
C ASP A 198 5.18 14.83 -29.22
N GLN A 199 5.85 15.97 -29.43
CA GLN A 199 6.45 16.76 -28.36
C GLN A 199 5.39 17.34 -27.43
N PHE A 200 4.32 17.91 -27.98
CA PHE A 200 3.17 18.37 -27.21
C PHE A 200 2.52 17.22 -26.43
N ALA A 201 2.33 16.05 -27.04
CA ALA A 201 1.78 14.88 -26.35
C ALA A 201 2.65 14.43 -25.16
N THR A 202 3.97 14.56 -25.27
CA THR A 202 4.89 14.29 -24.15
C THR A 202 4.69 15.29 -23.02
N THR A 203 4.60 16.58 -23.36
CA THR A 203 4.35 17.66 -22.39
C THR A 203 2.99 17.49 -21.68
N ALA A 204 1.95 17.10 -22.41
CA ALA A 204 0.64 16.81 -21.83
C ALA A 204 0.66 15.59 -20.89
N ARG A 205 1.43 14.55 -21.23
CA ARG A 205 1.62 13.38 -20.36
C ARG A 205 2.34 13.69 -19.06
N ASP A 206 3.25 14.66 -19.06
CA ASP A 206 3.89 15.12 -17.83
C ASP A 206 2.87 15.81 -16.89
N LEU A 207 1.92 16.58 -17.45
CA LEU A 207 0.79 17.10 -16.68
C LEU A 207 -0.10 15.96 -16.15
N PHE A 208 -0.40 14.94 -16.96
CA PHE A 208 -1.21 13.80 -16.52
C PHE A 208 -0.55 13.07 -15.35
N ARG A 209 0.76 12.81 -15.45
CA ARG A 209 1.53 12.16 -14.39
C ARG A 209 1.50 12.99 -13.09
N ALA A 210 1.66 14.31 -13.19
CA ALA A 210 1.58 15.18 -12.01
C ALA A 210 0.20 15.10 -11.32
N VAL A 211 -0.89 15.01 -12.08
CA VAL A 211 -2.26 14.84 -11.53
C VAL A 211 -2.51 13.43 -10.99
N GLU A 212 -1.87 12.40 -11.56
CA GLU A 212 -1.92 11.03 -11.03
C GLU A 212 -1.15 10.90 -9.71
N GLU A 213 -0.04 11.63 -9.57
CA GLU A 213 0.76 11.71 -8.34
C GLU A 213 0.03 12.47 -7.23
N ASP A 214 -0.68 13.56 -7.56
CA ASP A 214 -1.55 14.30 -6.65
C ASP A 214 -2.99 14.48 -7.21
N PRO A 215 -3.92 13.57 -6.85
CA PRO A 215 -5.31 13.65 -7.27
C PRO A 215 -6.06 14.91 -6.82
N GLY A 216 -5.59 15.60 -5.79
CA GLY A 216 -6.21 16.83 -5.27
C GLY A 216 -6.20 17.95 -6.30
N ASP A 217 -5.22 17.95 -7.20
CA ASP A 217 -5.04 18.96 -8.23
C ASP A 217 -5.87 18.72 -9.51
N LEU A 218 -6.71 17.68 -9.54
CA LEU A 218 -7.58 17.43 -10.70
C LEU A 218 -8.48 18.64 -11.01
N ALA A 219 -9.02 19.31 -10.00
CA ALA A 219 -9.89 20.47 -10.20
C ALA A 219 -9.15 21.61 -10.94
N GLN A 220 -7.86 21.73 -10.64
CA GLN A 220 -6.93 22.71 -11.16
C GLN A 220 -6.48 22.38 -12.59
N ALA A 221 -6.25 21.11 -12.91
CA ALA A 221 -5.76 20.65 -14.21
C ALA A 221 -6.86 20.27 -15.21
N ARG A 222 -8.09 19.99 -14.75
CA ARG A 222 -9.20 19.47 -15.57
C ARG A 222 -9.42 20.23 -16.88
N ARG A 223 -9.40 21.57 -16.86
CA ARG A 223 -9.62 22.39 -18.06
C ARG A 223 -8.58 22.13 -19.17
N TYR A 224 -7.34 21.85 -18.78
CA TYR A 224 -6.26 21.52 -19.71
C TYR A 224 -6.49 20.13 -20.31
N MET A 225 -6.84 19.15 -19.48
CA MET A 225 -7.03 17.76 -19.89
C MET A 225 -8.30 17.51 -20.72
N THR A 226 -9.30 18.39 -20.65
CA THR A 226 -10.54 18.28 -21.43
C THR A 226 -10.61 19.36 -22.51
N VAL A 227 -10.98 20.59 -22.15
CA VAL A 227 -11.33 21.66 -23.09
C VAL A 227 -10.17 22.02 -24.02
N TYR A 228 -8.95 22.10 -23.51
CA TYR A 228 -7.79 22.47 -24.34
C TYR A 228 -7.33 21.33 -25.23
N LEU A 229 -7.35 20.08 -24.77
CA LEU A 229 -7.01 18.93 -25.61
C LEU A 229 -8.08 18.64 -26.67
N GLU A 230 -9.35 18.82 -26.34
CA GLU A 230 -10.45 18.75 -27.29
C GLU A 230 -10.30 19.83 -28.37
N GLY A 231 -10.08 21.08 -27.97
CA GLY A 231 -9.86 22.19 -28.91
C GLY A 231 -8.61 22.00 -29.77
N ALA A 232 -7.52 21.48 -29.20
CA ALA A 232 -6.30 21.16 -29.93
C ALA A 232 -6.54 20.07 -30.98
N ARG A 233 -7.26 19.00 -30.61
CA ARG A 233 -7.69 17.93 -31.52
C ARG A 233 -8.53 18.46 -32.67
N ASP A 234 -9.51 19.30 -32.39
CA ASP A 234 -10.36 19.89 -33.43
C ASP A 234 -9.57 20.83 -34.36
N ALA A 235 -8.62 21.59 -33.82
CA ALA A 235 -7.72 22.42 -34.62
C ALA A 235 -6.81 21.56 -35.51
N THR A 236 -6.27 20.44 -35.01
CA THR A 236 -5.45 19.51 -35.79
C THR A 236 -6.24 18.92 -36.96
N VAL A 237 -7.50 18.52 -36.75
CA VAL A 237 -8.37 17.99 -37.81
C VAL A 237 -8.60 19.05 -38.89
N LYS A 238 -8.98 20.27 -38.49
CA LYS A 238 -9.21 21.39 -39.43
C LYS A 238 -7.94 21.73 -40.22
N PHE A 239 -6.79 21.77 -39.56
CA PHE A 239 -5.51 22.00 -40.23
C PHE A 239 -5.21 20.90 -41.25
N ALA A 240 -5.32 19.62 -40.85
CA ALA A 240 -5.03 18.50 -41.73
C ALA A 240 -5.94 18.47 -42.97
N ASP A 241 -7.22 18.83 -42.83
CA ASP A 241 -8.16 18.94 -43.93
C ASP A 241 -7.81 20.10 -44.87
N LEU A 242 -7.51 21.27 -44.32
CA LEU A 242 -7.15 22.45 -45.11
C LEU A 242 -5.84 22.24 -45.87
N TRP A 243 -4.83 21.66 -45.22
CA TRP A 243 -3.51 21.40 -45.80
C TRP A 243 -3.59 20.44 -46.99
N ARG A 244 -4.40 19.38 -46.89
CA ARG A 244 -4.58 18.42 -47.99
C ARG A 244 -5.18 19.04 -49.25
N ASN A 245 -6.05 20.04 -49.09
CA ASN A 245 -6.77 20.66 -50.20
C ASN A 245 -6.02 21.85 -50.82
N THR A 246 -5.35 22.65 -49.99
CA THR A 246 -4.84 23.97 -50.41
C THR A 246 -3.33 24.12 -50.28
N ARG A 247 -2.68 23.35 -49.39
CA ARG A 247 -1.30 23.58 -48.94
C ARG A 247 -1.03 25.03 -48.53
N ASP A 248 -1.97 25.60 -47.78
CA ASP A 248 -1.87 26.97 -47.26
C ASP A 248 -0.77 27.08 -46.18
N GLU A 249 0.34 27.74 -46.52
CA GLU A 249 1.46 28.01 -45.61
C GLU A 249 1.04 28.85 -44.39
N LYS A 250 0.08 29.76 -44.56
CA LYS A 250 -0.40 30.56 -43.42
C LYS A 250 -1.06 29.66 -42.38
N ALA A 251 -1.88 28.69 -42.81
CA ALA A 251 -2.51 27.74 -41.90
C ALA A 251 -1.49 26.85 -41.18
N ARG A 252 -0.37 26.52 -41.86
CA ARG A 252 0.75 25.78 -41.26
C ARG A 252 1.46 26.60 -40.18
N ASP A 253 1.73 27.86 -40.44
CA ASP A 253 2.37 28.75 -39.46
C ASP A 253 1.43 29.03 -38.27
N ASP A 254 0.14 29.31 -38.51
CA ASP A 254 -0.85 29.56 -37.47
C ASP A 254 -1.05 28.30 -36.58
N TYR A 255 -1.06 27.10 -37.16
CA TYR A 255 -1.13 25.85 -36.41
C TYR A 255 0.17 25.55 -35.64
N ALA A 256 1.33 25.87 -36.22
CA ALA A 256 2.61 25.74 -35.51
C ALA A 256 2.64 26.65 -34.27
N ALA A 257 2.18 27.90 -34.37
CA ALA A 257 2.09 28.83 -33.26
C ALA A 257 1.12 28.35 -32.17
N LEU A 258 -0.02 27.75 -32.56
CA LEU A 258 -0.93 27.13 -31.60
C LEU A 258 -0.25 26.03 -30.77
N LEU A 259 0.58 25.19 -31.40
CA LEU A 259 1.33 24.16 -30.68
C LEU A 259 2.37 24.75 -29.72
N ASP A 260 3.04 25.84 -30.10
CA ASP A 260 3.95 26.59 -29.20
C ASP A 260 3.21 27.08 -27.95
N ASP A 261 2.06 27.72 -28.15
CA ASP A 261 1.25 28.27 -27.07
C ASP A 261 0.73 27.16 -26.14
N LEU A 262 0.26 26.05 -26.71
CA LEU A 262 -0.20 24.91 -25.93
C LEU A 262 0.93 24.29 -25.11
N GLU A 263 2.10 24.03 -25.69
CA GLU A 263 3.26 23.50 -24.97
C GLU A 263 3.68 24.41 -23.81
N ALA A 264 3.74 25.73 -24.06
CA ALA A 264 4.11 26.71 -23.03
C ALA A 264 3.11 26.73 -21.87
N ASN A 265 1.81 26.74 -22.16
CA ASN A 265 0.75 26.77 -21.15
C ASN A 265 0.69 25.48 -20.33
N PHE A 266 0.83 24.31 -20.96
CA PHE A 266 0.86 23.03 -20.24
C PHE A 266 2.11 22.93 -19.36
N THR A 267 3.28 23.31 -19.87
CA THR A 267 4.52 23.34 -19.09
C THR A 267 4.41 24.25 -17.87
N ALA A 268 3.85 25.46 -18.06
CA ALA A 268 3.64 26.40 -16.97
C ALA A 268 2.67 25.84 -15.92
N ARG A 269 1.60 25.16 -16.35
CA ARG A 269 0.63 24.55 -15.43
C ARG A 269 1.24 23.42 -14.61
N THR A 270 2.01 22.53 -15.25
CA THR A 270 2.71 21.43 -14.56
C THR A 270 3.69 21.97 -13.53
N LYS A 271 4.48 23.00 -13.87
CA LYS A 271 5.42 23.61 -12.92
C LYS A 271 4.72 24.20 -11.71
N LYS A 272 3.63 24.95 -11.92
CA LYS A 272 2.87 25.55 -10.82
C LYS A 272 2.34 24.51 -9.84
N MET A 273 1.81 23.38 -10.33
CA MET A 273 1.36 22.29 -9.45
C MET A 273 2.49 21.71 -8.59
N LEU A 274 3.67 21.51 -9.20
CA LEU A 274 4.84 21.03 -8.48
C LEU A 274 5.37 22.02 -7.43
N GLU A 275 5.17 23.33 -7.65
CA GLU A 275 5.50 24.39 -6.69
C GLU A 275 4.50 24.43 -5.54
N ASP A 276 3.20 24.45 -5.83
CA ASP A 276 2.12 24.45 -4.83
C ASP A 276 2.26 23.24 -3.87
N GLY A 277 2.61 22.05 -4.39
CA GLY A 277 2.87 20.86 -3.57
C GLY A 277 4.09 20.97 -2.64
N ARG A 278 5.13 21.72 -3.04
CA ARG A 278 6.31 21.97 -2.17
C ARG A 278 5.98 22.94 -1.04
N GLU A 279 5.24 23.99 -1.33
CA GLU A 279 4.79 24.95 -0.31
C GLU A 279 3.92 24.26 0.75
N GLY A 280 3.01 23.37 0.34
CA GLY A 280 2.20 22.56 1.25
C GLY A 280 3.05 21.71 2.22
N LEU A 281 4.06 21.01 1.69
CA LEU A 281 4.98 20.20 2.50
C LEU A 281 5.78 21.05 3.50
N GLU A 282 6.27 22.22 3.08
CA GLU A 282 7.02 23.13 3.96
C GLU A 282 6.16 23.61 5.14
N ILE A 283 4.90 23.98 4.86
CA ILE A 283 3.92 24.37 5.88
C ILE A 283 3.66 23.20 6.84
N GLU A 284 3.44 21.98 6.34
CA GLU A 284 3.22 20.80 7.19
C GLU A 284 4.43 20.48 8.08
N ILE A 285 5.65 20.60 7.55
CA ILE A 285 6.89 20.43 8.33
C ILE A 285 6.97 21.49 9.44
N GLU A 286 6.62 22.74 9.14
CA GLU A 286 6.60 23.82 10.13
C GLU A 286 5.55 23.56 11.23
N VAL A 287 4.32 23.18 10.85
CA VAL A 287 3.25 22.81 11.79
C VAL A 287 3.67 21.62 12.67
N LEU A 288 4.31 20.60 12.11
CA LEU A 288 4.83 19.47 12.87
C LEU A 288 5.92 19.89 13.85
N ARG A 289 6.85 20.76 13.44
CA ARG A 289 7.88 21.33 14.34
C ARG A 289 7.24 22.11 15.48
N ASP A 290 6.25 22.93 15.18
CA ASP A 290 5.51 23.73 16.16
C ASP A 290 4.79 22.85 17.18
N ARG A 291 4.15 21.77 16.70
CA ARG A 291 3.49 20.78 17.56
C ARG A 291 4.48 20.01 18.42
N LEU A 292 5.60 19.55 17.85
CA LEU A 292 6.66 18.87 18.59
C LEU A 292 7.33 19.77 19.64
N ALA A 293 7.46 21.06 19.36
CA ALA A 293 7.96 22.05 20.31
C ALA A 293 6.97 22.25 21.48
N ARG A 294 5.66 22.29 21.21
CA ARG A 294 4.61 22.39 22.23
C ARG A 294 4.45 21.12 23.06
N GLU A 295 4.65 19.95 22.45
CA GLU A 295 4.58 18.64 23.12
C GLU A 295 5.90 18.25 23.82
N GLY A 296 6.94 19.10 23.76
CA GLY A 296 8.20 18.94 24.51
C GLY A 296 9.12 17.82 24.00
N VAL A 297 8.89 17.32 22.79
CA VAL A 297 9.60 16.15 22.22
C VAL A 297 10.97 16.52 21.62
N VAL A 298 11.28 17.82 21.49
CA VAL A 298 12.61 18.28 21.06
C VAL A 298 13.60 18.09 22.21
N THR A 299 14.21 16.91 22.29
CA THR A 299 15.41 16.70 23.09
C THR A 299 16.51 17.60 22.54
N ALA A 300 16.82 18.64 23.30
CA ALA A 300 17.98 19.49 23.07
C ALA A 300 19.24 18.63 23.12
N ASN A 301 19.72 18.16 21.98
CA ASN A 301 21.07 17.64 21.85
C ASN A 301 21.88 18.58 20.96
N GLY A 302 22.35 19.65 21.60
CA GLY A 302 23.08 20.73 20.95
C GLY A 302 23.72 21.68 21.96
N ARG A 303 24.41 21.15 22.97
CA ARG A 303 25.46 21.87 23.72
C ARG A 303 26.51 20.89 24.22
N LYS A 304 27.66 20.86 23.54
CA LYS A 304 28.97 21.21 24.10
C LYS A 304 29.95 21.43 22.95
#